data_AF-A0A4S9XDQ1-F1
#
_entry.id   AF-A0A4S9XDQ1-F1
#
_cell.length_a   1.000
_cell.length_b   1.000
_cell.length_c   1.000
_cell.angle_alpha   90.00
_cell.angle_beta   90.00
_cell.angle_gamma   90.00
#
_symmetry.space_group_name_H-M   'P 1'
#
loop_
_entity.id
_entity.type
_entity.pdbx_description
1 polymer ?
#
loop_
_entity_poly.entity_id
_entity_poly.type
_entity_poly.pdbx_seq_one_letter_code
_entity_poly.pdbx_strand_id
1 'polypeptide(L)'
;MAKSLGKRHDLFELRYQDSYLQLLQPESLPILHNVTLLTINGDTARKLAPAIAPGIMSRLPNLISTNFSISDMERKRPNRRTQLRSEFAKQLTSMPTPQSLQKFNFELRHVQPANESFVNANVRGDFHSPDVDDVSTALQRFWQAAPSLTNFKLSGPICVGPELFRSPGEDEEDEEKQQQWQKLKVVTVELSSVRPDGGWYIELDPDRGSDSPDEEEEEDEGEEDEFEYSGHIFHDRTSSQNSSSSGYDSGDSFFAMNELPPDSYGYDDEKRDLRLNGEEPFAYFRTKPTAELEVLFTAAAHAAARMPSLRNMRVSLEVGG
;
A
#
# COMPACT_ATOMS: atom_id res chain seq x y z
N MET A 1 -28.25 -19.56 37.92
CA MET A 1 -28.40 -19.13 36.52
C MET A 1 -27.06 -19.33 35.83
N ALA A 2 -27.00 -20.11 34.74
CA ALA A 2 -25.79 -20.18 33.93
C ALA A 2 -25.74 -18.94 33.05
N LYS A 3 -24.63 -18.17 33.07
CA LYS A 3 -24.37 -17.17 32.04
C LYS A 3 -24.28 -17.91 30.71
N SER A 4 -25.04 -17.49 29.70
CA SER A 4 -24.83 -17.93 28.33
C SER A 4 -23.41 -17.52 27.92
N LEU A 5 -22.53 -18.51 27.82
CA LEU A 5 -21.27 -18.32 27.11
C LEU A 5 -21.65 -17.98 25.66
N GLY A 6 -21.39 -16.74 25.25
CA GLY A 6 -21.67 -16.30 23.89
C GLY A 6 -21.04 -17.24 22.88
N LYS A 7 -21.71 -17.45 21.74
CA LYS A 7 -21.13 -18.24 20.64
C LYS A 7 -19.78 -17.63 20.28
N ARG A 8 -18.70 -18.38 20.52
CA ARG A 8 -17.38 -18.03 20.00
C ARG A 8 -17.42 -18.23 18.49
N HIS A 9 -17.47 -17.13 17.75
CA HIS A 9 -17.25 -17.17 16.32
C HIS A 9 -15.75 -17.40 16.09
N ASP A 10 -15.41 -18.38 15.25
CA ASP A 10 -14.02 -18.57 14.84
C ASP A 10 -13.66 -17.46 13.86
N LEU A 11 -12.55 -16.76 14.15
CA LEU A 11 -12.06 -15.65 13.35
C LEU A 11 -11.22 -16.12 12.15
N PHE A 12 -10.92 -17.43 12.06
CA PHE A 12 -10.18 -18.07 10.96
C PHE A 12 -8.90 -17.32 10.56
N GLU A 13 -8.94 -16.58 9.45
CA GLU A 13 -7.82 -15.78 8.93
C GLU A 13 -7.90 -14.29 9.31
N LEU A 14 -9.05 -13.78 9.77
CA LEU A 14 -9.24 -12.38 10.19
C LEU A 14 -8.31 -12.00 11.36
N ARG A 15 -8.05 -12.94 12.27
CA ARG A 15 -7.03 -12.81 13.33
C ARG A 15 -5.61 -12.54 12.82
N TYR A 16 -5.35 -12.77 11.53
CA TYR A 16 -4.05 -12.55 10.87
C TYR A 16 -4.06 -11.41 9.84
N GLN A 17 -5.20 -10.78 9.56
CA GLN A 17 -5.36 -9.67 8.60
C GLN A 17 -4.37 -8.52 8.85
N ASP A 18 -4.08 -8.27 10.14
CA ASP A 18 -3.14 -7.28 10.64
C ASP A 18 -1.82 -7.93 11.13
N SER A 19 -1.50 -9.16 10.74
CA SER A 19 -0.27 -9.85 11.11
C SER A 19 0.73 -9.92 9.95
N TYR A 20 1.93 -9.40 10.18
CA TYR A 20 3.07 -9.55 9.28
C TYR A 20 4.02 -10.63 9.79
N LEU A 21 4.25 -11.67 8.99
CA LEU A 21 5.31 -12.65 9.19
C LEU A 21 6.66 -12.04 8.84
N GLN A 22 7.67 -12.29 9.68
CA GLN A 22 9.04 -11.80 9.51
C GLN A 22 10.04 -12.97 9.53
N LEU A 23 11.15 -12.81 8.80
CA LEU A 23 12.28 -13.74 8.83
C LEU A 23 13.35 -13.18 9.77
N LEU A 24 13.44 -13.73 10.98
CA LEU A 24 14.26 -13.17 12.07
C LEU A 24 15.78 -13.30 11.85
N GLN A 25 16.21 -14.38 11.19
CA GLN A 25 17.63 -14.72 10.97
C GLN A 25 17.86 -15.13 9.51
N PRO A 26 17.71 -14.20 8.53
CA PRO A 26 17.96 -14.47 7.12
C PRO A 26 19.38 -15.01 6.86
N GLU A 27 20.34 -14.67 7.72
CA GLU A 27 21.72 -15.11 7.66
C GLU A 27 21.96 -16.57 8.06
N SER A 28 20.98 -17.20 8.72
CA SER A 28 21.01 -18.64 9.05
C SER A 28 20.62 -19.54 7.87
N LEU A 29 20.00 -18.98 6.83
CA LEU A 29 19.58 -19.73 5.65
C LEU A 29 20.78 -20.29 4.86
N PRO A 30 20.66 -21.48 4.24
CA PRO A 30 21.69 -22.01 3.36
C PRO A 30 21.84 -21.18 2.08
N ILE A 31 23.06 -21.11 1.54
CA ILE A 31 23.32 -20.48 0.24
C ILE A 31 22.94 -21.47 -0.87
N LEU A 32 22.11 -21.05 -1.82
CA LEU A 32 21.60 -21.90 -2.90
C LEU A 32 22.06 -21.39 -4.27
N HIS A 33 23.08 -22.03 -4.83
CA HIS A 33 23.66 -21.70 -6.14
C HIS A 33 22.85 -22.21 -7.34
N ASN A 34 21.88 -23.10 -7.12
CA ASN A 34 21.06 -23.72 -8.16
C ASN A 34 19.72 -23.01 -8.41
N VAL A 35 19.37 -22.01 -7.60
CA VAL A 35 18.10 -21.27 -7.70
C VAL A 35 18.29 -20.03 -8.57
N THR A 36 17.56 -19.97 -9.69
CA THR A 36 17.62 -18.89 -10.70
C THR A 36 16.36 -18.03 -10.75
N LEU A 37 15.27 -18.47 -10.13
CA LEU A 37 14.00 -17.76 -10.00
C LEU A 37 13.53 -17.81 -8.54
N LEU A 38 13.10 -16.67 -8.01
CA LEU A 38 12.47 -16.58 -6.69
C LEU A 38 11.12 -15.87 -6.83
N THR A 39 10.06 -16.50 -6.32
CA THR A 39 8.72 -15.92 -6.27
C THR A 39 8.25 -15.85 -4.81
N ILE A 40 7.71 -14.70 -4.40
CA ILE A 40 7.17 -14.47 -3.05
C ILE A 40 5.79 -13.82 -3.18
N ASN A 41 4.76 -14.55 -2.76
CA ASN A 41 3.39 -14.04 -2.66
C ASN A 41 3.12 -13.72 -1.18
N GLY A 42 3.11 -12.45 -0.83
CA GLY A 42 3.06 -11.92 0.53
C GLY A 42 1.87 -11.01 0.83
N ASP A 43 1.13 -10.54 -0.17
CA ASP A 43 -0.19 -9.92 0.00
C ASP A 43 -1.28 -11.01 0.10
N THR A 44 -1.28 -11.73 1.23
CA THR A 44 -2.31 -12.75 1.55
C THR A 44 -2.97 -12.41 2.89
N ALA A 45 -4.01 -13.17 3.29
CA ALA A 45 -4.73 -12.95 4.55
C ALA A 45 -3.80 -12.92 5.78
N ARG A 46 -2.66 -13.61 5.73
CA ARG A 46 -1.53 -13.41 6.64
C ARG A 46 -0.36 -12.82 5.86
N LYS A 47 -0.08 -11.53 6.07
CA LYS A 47 0.87 -10.77 5.27
C LYS A 47 2.32 -11.20 5.54
N LEU A 48 3.19 -11.08 4.55
CA LEU A 48 4.65 -11.16 4.72
C LEU A 48 5.23 -9.76 4.87
N ALA A 49 6.20 -9.56 5.77
CA ALA A 49 6.95 -8.31 5.86
C ALA A 49 7.83 -8.13 4.62
N PRO A 50 7.94 -6.92 4.03
CA PRO A 50 8.67 -6.74 2.77
C PRO A 50 10.16 -7.12 2.88
N ALA A 51 10.75 -6.95 4.06
CA ALA A 51 12.11 -7.34 4.41
C ALA A 51 12.44 -8.84 4.16
N ILE A 52 11.44 -9.74 4.13
CA ILE A 52 11.65 -11.15 3.77
C ILE A 52 12.26 -11.30 2.36
N ALA A 53 11.87 -10.45 1.41
CA ALA A 53 12.33 -10.55 0.03
C ALA A 53 13.86 -10.35 -0.13
N PRO A 54 14.47 -9.24 0.32
CA PRO A 54 15.93 -9.12 0.32
C PRO A 54 16.62 -10.14 1.23
N GLY A 55 15.97 -10.54 2.33
CA GLY A 55 16.50 -11.58 3.22
C GLY A 55 16.74 -12.92 2.52
N ILE A 56 15.73 -13.45 1.82
CA ILE A 56 15.87 -14.68 1.04
C ILE A 56 16.79 -14.45 -0.17
N MET A 57 16.63 -13.32 -0.88
CA MET A 57 17.43 -13.02 -2.07
C MET A 57 18.94 -12.95 -1.80
N SER A 58 19.36 -12.50 -0.61
CA SER A 58 20.76 -12.47 -0.17
C SER A 58 21.47 -13.85 -0.18
N ARG A 59 20.70 -14.93 -0.29
CA ARG A 59 21.16 -16.33 -0.24
C ARG A 59 21.16 -17.02 -1.60
N LEU A 60 20.76 -16.32 -2.65
CA LEU A 60 20.60 -16.83 -4.01
C LEU A 60 21.57 -16.10 -4.96
N PRO A 61 22.90 -16.37 -4.88
CA PRO A 61 23.90 -15.60 -5.63
C PRO A 61 23.77 -15.72 -7.16
N ASN A 62 23.15 -16.80 -7.64
CA ASN A 62 22.92 -17.09 -9.07
C ASN A 62 21.48 -16.74 -9.52
N LEU A 63 20.76 -15.90 -8.76
CA LEU A 63 19.41 -15.48 -9.09
C LEU A 63 19.39 -14.67 -10.40
N ILE A 64 18.46 -14.99 -11.31
CA ILE A 64 18.30 -14.36 -12.62
C ILE A 64 17.01 -13.51 -12.64
N SER A 65 15.96 -13.95 -11.94
CA SER A 65 14.66 -13.28 -11.91
C SER A 65 14.03 -13.30 -10.51
N THR A 66 13.40 -12.20 -10.12
CA THR A 66 12.46 -12.14 -8.99
C THR A 66 11.02 -11.98 -9.48
N ASN A 67 10.07 -12.39 -8.64
CA ASN A 67 8.68 -11.94 -8.70
C ASN A 67 8.11 -11.85 -7.28
N PHE A 68 7.95 -10.63 -6.78
CA PHE A 68 7.49 -10.38 -5.41
C PHE A 68 6.17 -9.61 -5.43
N SER A 69 5.22 -9.97 -4.57
CA SER A 69 3.96 -9.24 -4.37
C SER A 69 3.69 -9.12 -2.87
N ILE A 70 3.74 -7.91 -2.32
CA ILE A 70 3.72 -7.66 -0.87
C ILE A 70 2.85 -6.43 -0.54
N SER A 71 2.17 -6.47 0.60
CA SER A 71 1.24 -5.42 1.07
C SER A 71 1.95 -4.22 1.72
N ASP A 72 1.64 -2.99 1.28
CA ASP A 72 2.00 -1.73 1.94
C ASP A 72 0.74 -1.00 2.51
N MET A 73 -0.33 -1.76 2.78
CA MET A 73 -1.67 -1.25 3.13
C MET A 73 -1.92 -1.04 4.65
N GLU A 74 -0.90 -1.04 5.51
CA GLU A 74 -1.06 -0.84 6.97
C GLU A 74 -1.30 0.65 7.31
N ARG A 75 -2.50 1.17 7.00
CA ARG A 75 -2.90 2.55 7.35
C ARG A 75 -3.29 2.72 8.81
N LYS A 76 -3.96 1.71 9.38
CA LYS A 76 -4.40 1.71 10.78
C LYS A 76 -3.25 1.93 11.78
N ARG A 77 -2.02 1.55 11.42
CA ARG A 77 -0.82 1.67 12.28
C ARG A 77 0.35 2.28 11.49
N PRO A 78 0.35 3.60 11.22
CA PRO A 78 1.37 4.24 10.38
C PRO A 78 2.81 3.94 10.81
N ASN A 79 3.11 4.02 12.10
CA ASN A 79 4.44 3.72 12.65
C ASN A 79 4.94 2.32 12.27
N ARG A 80 4.04 1.34 12.14
CA ARG A 80 4.38 -0.02 11.73
C ARG A 80 4.63 -0.09 10.23
N ARG A 81 3.86 0.63 9.41
CA ARG A 81 4.13 0.77 7.97
C ARG A 81 5.50 1.41 7.73
N THR A 82 5.80 2.49 8.44
CA THR A 82 7.12 3.15 8.45
C THR A 82 8.23 2.18 8.86
N GLN A 83 8.04 1.41 9.95
CA GLN A 83 9.00 0.38 10.37
C GLN A 83 9.23 -0.69 9.28
N LEU A 84 8.16 -1.24 8.68
CA LEU A 84 8.25 -2.27 7.64
C LEU A 84 8.99 -1.77 6.39
N ARG A 85 8.77 -0.50 6.00
CA ARG A 85 9.48 0.18 4.91
C ARG A 85 10.96 0.39 5.24
N SER A 86 11.26 0.86 6.46
CA SER A 86 12.64 1.08 6.95
C SER A 86 13.45 -0.24 7.06
N GLU A 87 12.82 -1.31 7.58
CA GLU A 87 13.42 -2.65 7.66
C GLU A 87 13.75 -3.21 6.28
N PHE A 88 12.82 -3.08 5.33
CA PHE A 88 13.04 -3.45 3.94
C PHE A 88 14.19 -2.65 3.30
N ALA A 89 14.18 -1.34 3.43
CA ALA A 89 15.21 -0.46 2.86
C ALA A 89 16.61 -0.79 3.39
N LYS A 90 16.73 -0.97 4.72
CA LYS A 90 17.95 -1.40 5.39
C LYS A 90 18.44 -2.76 4.90
N GLN A 91 17.54 -3.72 4.73
CA GLN A 91 17.91 -5.08 4.32
C GLN A 91 18.25 -5.18 2.83
N LEU A 92 17.53 -4.45 1.97
CA LEU A 92 17.82 -4.31 0.54
C LEU A 92 19.16 -3.60 0.30
N THR A 93 19.51 -2.61 1.12
CA THR A 93 20.79 -1.87 1.02
C THR A 93 21.98 -2.68 1.53
N SER A 94 21.79 -3.59 2.49
CA SER A 94 22.88 -4.32 3.16
C SER A 94 23.17 -5.72 2.59
N MET A 95 22.27 -6.29 1.79
CA MET A 95 22.49 -7.61 1.16
C MET A 95 23.51 -7.55 0.00
N PRO A 96 24.25 -8.63 -0.28
CA PRO A 96 24.99 -8.77 -1.53
C PRO A 96 24.02 -8.84 -2.72
N THR A 97 24.09 -7.87 -3.64
CA THR A 97 23.24 -7.85 -4.84
C THR A 97 23.61 -9.00 -5.79
N PRO A 98 22.67 -9.87 -6.20
CA PRO A 98 22.99 -11.01 -7.09
C PRO A 98 23.47 -10.53 -8.47
N GLN A 99 24.71 -10.87 -8.81
CA GLN A 99 25.40 -10.35 -10.00
C GLN A 99 24.82 -10.87 -11.33
N SER A 100 24.07 -11.97 -11.29
CA SER A 100 23.35 -12.57 -12.41
C SER A 100 21.93 -12.02 -12.62
N LEU A 101 21.44 -11.14 -11.73
CA LEU A 101 20.04 -10.69 -11.77
C LEU A 101 19.78 -9.88 -13.05
N GLN A 102 18.81 -10.34 -13.85
CA GLN A 102 18.40 -9.70 -15.11
C GLN A 102 17.01 -9.08 -15.00
N LYS A 103 16.12 -9.69 -14.20
CA LYS A 103 14.73 -9.25 -14.05
C LYS A 103 14.39 -9.04 -12.58
N PHE A 104 14.06 -7.82 -12.22
CA PHE A 104 13.50 -7.49 -10.91
C PHE A 104 12.03 -7.10 -11.10
N ASN A 105 11.11 -7.91 -10.58
CA ASN A 105 9.69 -7.57 -10.48
C ASN A 105 9.30 -7.52 -8.99
N PHE A 106 8.89 -6.34 -8.53
CA PHE A 106 8.52 -6.09 -7.13
C PHE A 106 7.24 -5.28 -7.07
N GLU A 107 6.20 -5.89 -6.53
CA GLU A 107 4.98 -5.22 -6.10
C GLU A 107 5.02 -4.99 -4.59
N LEU A 108 4.89 -3.71 -4.22
CA LEU A 108 4.74 -3.23 -2.86
C LEU A 108 3.46 -2.39 -2.83
N ARG A 109 2.33 -3.10 -2.75
CA ARG A 109 1.01 -2.62 -3.16
C ARG A 109 0.45 -1.58 -2.17
N HIS A 110 0.23 -0.37 -2.68
CA HIS A 110 -0.46 0.73 -1.99
C HIS A 110 -1.56 1.32 -2.89
N VAL A 111 -2.73 0.68 -2.90
CA VAL A 111 -3.96 1.22 -3.52
C VAL A 111 -4.33 2.52 -2.80
N GLN A 112 -4.70 3.59 -3.48
CA GLN A 112 -5.09 4.84 -2.80
C GLN A 112 -6.33 4.67 -1.89
N PRO A 113 -6.48 5.44 -0.80
CA PRO A 113 -7.76 5.53 -0.09
C PRO A 113 -8.87 6.01 -1.05
N ALA A 114 -10.07 5.44 -0.93
CA ALA A 114 -11.23 5.90 -1.70
C ALA A 114 -11.75 7.29 -1.29
N ASN A 115 -11.37 7.76 -0.10
CA ASN A 115 -11.61 9.11 0.39
C ASN A 115 -10.39 10.01 0.14
N GLU A 116 -10.44 10.87 -0.87
CA GLU A 116 -9.30 11.75 -1.19
C GLU A 116 -9.12 12.95 -0.24
N SER A 117 -10.03 13.12 0.73
CA SER A 117 -9.82 13.99 1.89
C SER A 117 -9.05 13.31 3.03
N PHE A 118 -8.79 12.01 2.93
CA PHE A 118 -8.04 11.25 3.94
C PHE A 118 -6.61 11.80 4.12
N VAL A 119 -6.24 11.99 5.39
CA VAL A 119 -4.90 12.44 5.78
C VAL A 119 -3.99 11.22 5.87
N ASN A 120 -3.28 10.93 4.78
CA ASN A 120 -2.26 9.90 4.79
C ASN A 120 -1.10 10.29 5.72
N ALA A 121 -0.49 9.30 6.36
CA ALA A 121 0.67 9.51 7.21
C ALA A 121 1.97 9.60 6.40
N ASN A 122 2.96 10.32 6.95
CA ASN A 122 4.34 10.27 6.45
C ASN A 122 4.96 8.89 6.76
N VAL A 123 5.42 8.22 5.71
CA VAL A 123 6.01 6.88 5.69
C VAL A 123 7.36 6.84 4.99
N ARG A 124 8.04 8.00 4.87
CA ARG A 124 9.41 8.12 4.33
C ARG A 124 10.42 7.23 5.04
N GLY A 125 10.19 6.86 6.30
CA GLY A 125 11.01 5.91 7.04
C GLY A 125 11.87 6.55 8.13
N ASP A 126 12.63 5.70 8.81
CA ASP A 126 13.48 6.04 9.97
C ASP A 126 14.97 5.66 9.75
N PHE A 127 15.34 5.13 8.57
CA PHE A 127 16.70 4.66 8.28
C PHE A 127 17.59 5.72 7.59
N HIS A 128 17.01 6.61 6.80
CA HIS A 128 17.66 7.79 6.22
C HIS A 128 17.20 9.08 6.91
N SER A 129 17.54 10.24 6.32
CA SER A 129 17.06 11.54 6.82
C SER A 129 15.53 11.63 6.68
N PRO A 130 14.82 12.29 7.61
CA PRO A 130 13.35 12.31 7.66
C PRO A 130 12.67 12.89 6.42
N ASP A 131 13.40 13.65 5.60
CA ASP A 131 12.92 14.26 4.36
C ASP A 131 13.08 13.37 3.12
N VAL A 132 13.68 12.19 3.25
CA VAL A 132 14.03 11.27 2.15
C VAL A 132 13.30 9.94 2.30
N ASP A 133 12.69 9.42 1.23
CA ASP A 133 12.05 8.11 1.25
C ASP A 133 13.07 6.95 1.23
N ASP A 134 13.05 6.15 2.29
CA ASP A 134 13.87 4.95 2.52
C ASP A 134 13.70 3.93 1.39
N VAL A 135 12.46 3.70 0.96
CA VAL A 135 12.14 2.68 -0.07
C VAL A 135 12.67 3.10 -1.43
N SER A 136 12.38 4.33 -1.88
CA SER A 136 12.96 4.93 -3.08
C SER A 136 14.49 4.85 -3.07
N THR A 137 15.13 5.31 -2.00
CA THR A 137 16.59 5.37 -1.92
C THR A 137 17.23 3.98 -1.93
N ALA A 138 16.64 3.00 -1.24
CA ALA A 138 17.14 1.64 -1.23
C ALA A 138 16.97 0.95 -2.59
N LEU A 139 15.80 1.11 -3.24
CA LEU A 139 15.58 0.63 -4.61
C LEU A 139 16.56 1.28 -5.60
N GLN A 140 16.82 2.58 -5.43
CA GLN A 140 17.77 3.33 -6.24
C GLN A 140 19.21 2.82 -6.09
N ARG A 141 19.65 2.48 -4.88
CA ARG A 141 20.98 1.87 -4.69
C ARG A 141 21.03 0.45 -5.24
N PHE A 142 19.95 -0.32 -5.07
CA PHE A 142 19.87 -1.71 -5.50
C PHE A 142 19.98 -1.88 -7.03
N TRP A 143 19.18 -1.17 -7.84
CA TRP A 143 19.26 -1.31 -9.30
C TRP A 143 20.51 -0.68 -9.93
N GLN A 144 21.19 0.26 -9.23
CA GLN A 144 22.51 0.76 -9.60
C GLN A 144 23.59 -0.30 -9.33
N ALA A 145 23.49 -1.03 -8.21
CA ALA A 145 24.39 -2.12 -7.82
C ALA A 145 24.18 -3.45 -8.57
N ALA A 146 23.24 -3.52 -9.51
CA ALA A 146 22.86 -4.71 -10.26
C ALA A 146 23.36 -4.68 -11.73
N PRO A 147 24.64 -5.01 -12.01
CA PRO A 147 25.27 -4.78 -13.33
C PRO A 147 24.75 -5.67 -14.47
N SER A 148 23.88 -6.64 -14.18
CA SER A 148 23.24 -7.52 -15.18
C SER A 148 21.77 -7.18 -15.44
N LEU A 149 21.21 -6.21 -14.72
CA LEU A 149 19.78 -5.92 -14.75
C LEU A 149 19.35 -5.36 -16.11
N THR A 150 18.39 -6.03 -16.75
CA THR A 150 17.81 -5.62 -18.04
C THR A 150 16.36 -5.15 -17.91
N ASN A 151 15.65 -5.63 -16.89
CA ASN A 151 14.25 -5.33 -16.64
C ASN A 151 14.06 -4.98 -15.16
N PHE A 152 13.61 -3.76 -14.89
CA PHE A 152 13.20 -3.32 -13.56
C PHE A 152 11.72 -2.93 -13.63
N LYS A 153 10.88 -3.65 -12.88
CA LYS A 153 9.45 -3.40 -12.80
C LYS A 153 9.04 -3.27 -11.33
N LEU A 154 8.47 -2.11 -11.01
CA LEU A 154 7.72 -1.85 -9.79
C LEU A 154 6.23 -1.83 -10.17
N SER A 155 5.44 -2.70 -9.54
CA SER A 155 4.07 -2.98 -9.97
C SER A 155 3.02 -2.98 -8.88
N GLY A 156 1.76 -2.81 -9.27
CA GLY A 156 0.74 -2.27 -8.39
C GLY A 156 1.06 -0.80 -8.05
N PRO A 157 0.08 0.02 -7.66
CA PRO A 157 0.34 1.40 -7.27
C PRO A 157 1.33 1.43 -6.10
N ILE A 158 2.58 1.84 -6.35
CA ILE A 158 3.67 1.85 -5.36
C ILE A 158 3.87 3.26 -4.79
N CYS A 159 4.02 3.35 -3.46
CA CYS A 159 4.27 4.61 -2.77
C CYS A 159 5.79 4.86 -2.69
N VAL A 160 6.31 5.70 -3.60
CA VAL A 160 7.74 6.04 -3.78
C VAL A 160 7.91 7.52 -4.14
N GLY A 161 9.03 8.12 -3.74
CA GLY A 161 9.42 9.51 -4.07
C GLY A 161 10.43 9.63 -5.22
N PRO A 162 10.76 10.87 -5.66
CA PRO A 162 11.68 11.15 -6.78
C PRO A 162 13.11 10.63 -6.58
N GLU A 163 13.49 10.29 -5.36
CA GLU A 163 14.79 9.70 -4.98
C GLU A 163 15.00 8.31 -5.61
N LEU A 164 13.93 7.68 -6.11
CA LEU A 164 14.02 6.47 -6.93
C LEU A 164 14.87 6.69 -8.21
N PHE A 165 14.91 7.93 -8.71
CA PHE A 165 15.56 8.30 -9.97
C PHE A 165 16.78 9.22 -9.82
N ARG A 166 16.88 10.00 -8.74
CA ARG A 166 17.98 10.97 -8.49
C ARG A 166 18.68 10.69 -7.16
N SER A 167 20.01 10.64 -7.17
CA SER A 167 20.78 10.47 -5.92
C SER A 167 20.90 11.81 -5.18
N PRO A 168 20.86 11.84 -3.84
CA PRO A 168 21.10 13.06 -3.07
C PRO A 168 22.51 13.63 -3.36
N GLY A 169 22.60 14.91 -3.72
CA GLY A 169 23.87 15.59 -3.97
C GLY A 169 24.46 15.45 -5.38
N GLU A 170 23.64 15.13 -6.40
CA GLU A 170 24.06 15.17 -7.80
C GLU A 170 24.10 16.59 -8.39
N ASP A 171 25.15 17.33 -8.02
CA ASP A 171 25.79 18.25 -8.97
C ASP A 171 26.77 17.43 -9.87
N GLU A 172 27.11 18.01 -11.01
CA GLU A 172 27.53 17.41 -12.28
C GLU A 172 28.84 16.54 -12.32
N GLU A 173 29.04 15.82 -13.44
CA GLU A 173 30.35 15.41 -13.99
C GLU A 173 31.23 14.28 -13.36
N ASP A 174 30.66 13.20 -12.80
CA ASP A 174 31.45 11.95 -12.56
C ASP A 174 31.31 10.93 -13.70
N GLU A 175 32.42 10.59 -14.38
CA GLU A 175 32.45 9.53 -15.42
C GLU A 175 32.12 8.13 -14.85
N GLU A 176 32.41 7.86 -13.58
CA GLU A 176 32.02 6.59 -12.92
C GLU A 176 30.49 6.44 -12.82
N LYS A 177 29.74 7.54 -12.68
CA LYS A 177 28.27 7.52 -12.69
C LYS A 177 27.72 7.16 -14.09
N GLN A 178 28.49 7.38 -15.17
CA GLN A 178 28.06 7.00 -16.53
C GLN A 178 28.07 5.48 -16.77
N GLN A 179 28.74 4.69 -15.92
CA GLN A 179 28.70 3.21 -16.00
C GLN A 179 27.42 2.61 -15.38
N GLN A 180 26.57 3.42 -14.75
CA GLN A 180 25.31 2.98 -14.16
C GLN A 180 24.29 2.61 -15.25
N TRP A 181 23.41 1.65 -14.96
CA TRP A 181 22.28 1.21 -15.82
C TRP A 181 22.61 0.77 -17.26
N GLN A 182 23.88 0.52 -17.59
CA GLN A 182 24.37 0.20 -18.95
C GLN A 182 23.61 -0.91 -19.70
N LYS A 183 23.04 -1.90 -18.99
CA LYS A 183 22.26 -3.01 -19.57
C LYS A 183 20.74 -2.87 -19.44
N LEU A 184 20.25 -1.84 -18.75
CA LEU A 184 18.83 -1.65 -18.46
C LEU A 184 18.08 -1.31 -19.75
N LYS A 185 17.05 -2.10 -20.07
CA LYS A 185 16.29 -2.02 -21.34
C LYS A 185 14.83 -1.66 -21.12
N VAL A 186 14.26 -2.11 -20.00
CA VAL A 186 12.86 -1.89 -19.65
C VAL A 186 12.78 -1.41 -18.21
N VAL A 187 12.18 -0.23 -18.03
CA VAL A 187 11.81 0.32 -16.73
C VAL A 187 10.29 0.46 -16.70
N THR A 188 9.65 -0.01 -15.64
CA THR A 188 8.22 0.17 -15.41
C THR A 188 7.99 0.52 -13.95
N VAL A 189 7.27 1.62 -13.70
CA VAL A 189 6.87 2.07 -12.37
C VAL A 189 5.40 2.44 -12.42
N GLU A 190 4.58 1.66 -11.73
CA GLU A 190 3.15 1.90 -11.52
C GLU A 190 3.02 2.65 -10.18
N LEU A 191 2.76 3.96 -10.20
CA LEU A 191 2.77 4.83 -9.02
C LEU A 191 1.41 4.84 -8.31
N SER A 192 1.44 4.88 -6.98
CA SER A 192 0.29 5.29 -6.17
C SER A 192 0.09 6.80 -6.25
N SER A 193 -1.15 7.28 -6.24
CA SER A 193 -1.47 8.72 -6.12
C SER A 193 -1.06 9.32 -4.78
N VAL A 194 -0.79 8.50 -3.76
CA VAL A 194 -0.29 8.90 -2.45
C VAL A 194 1.24 8.85 -2.39
N ARG A 195 1.82 9.96 -1.95
CA ARG A 195 3.27 10.17 -1.81
C ARG A 195 3.80 9.63 -0.47
N PRO A 196 5.11 9.36 -0.34
CA PRO A 196 5.70 8.92 0.93
C PRO A 196 5.57 9.92 2.09
N ASP A 197 5.36 11.22 1.86
CA ASP A 197 5.08 12.20 2.93
C ASP A 197 3.63 12.19 3.43
N GLY A 198 2.76 11.38 2.84
CA GLY A 198 1.31 11.46 3.06
C GLY A 198 0.62 12.54 2.22
N GLY A 199 1.37 13.27 1.38
CA GLY A 199 0.79 14.11 0.35
C GLY A 199 0.17 13.29 -0.79
N TRP A 200 -0.43 13.99 -1.75
CA TRP A 200 -0.97 13.42 -2.98
C TRP A 200 -0.18 13.95 -4.19
N TYR A 201 -0.09 13.15 -5.25
CA TYR A 201 0.46 13.56 -6.56
C TYR A 201 -0.58 14.29 -7.44
N ILE A 202 -1.83 14.32 -6.98
CA ILE A 202 -2.97 14.97 -7.60
C ILE A 202 -3.68 15.90 -6.60
N GLU A 203 -4.14 17.04 -7.09
CA GLU A 203 -4.90 18.04 -6.36
C GLU A 203 -6.30 18.23 -6.98
N LEU A 204 -7.18 18.86 -6.21
CA LEU A 204 -8.48 19.33 -6.70
C LEU A 204 -8.24 20.27 -7.88
N ASP A 205 -8.91 20.01 -8.99
CA ASP A 205 -8.91 20.90 -10.14
C ASP A 205 -9.99 21.99 -9.94
N PRO A 206 -9.62 23.26 -9.74
CA PRO A 206 -10.59 24.33 -9.50
C PRO A 206 -11.40 24.69 -10.77
N ASP A 207 -10.94 24.29 -11.95
CA ASP A 207 -11.61 24.53 -13.23
C ASP A 207 -12.54 23.38 -13.61
N ARG A 208 -12.53 22.26 -12.86
CA ARG A 208 -13.50 21.17 -13.00
C ARG A 208 -14.81 21.61 -12.36
N GLY A 209 -15.84 21.77 -13.19
CA GLY A 209 -17.21 22.02 -12.73
C GLY A 209 -17.68 20.95 -11.74
N SER A 210 -18.70 21.28 -10.94
CA SER A 210 -19.29 20.35 -9.97
C SER A 210 -20.18 19.31 -10.65
N ASP A 211 -19.59 18.54 -11.57
CA ASP A 211 -20.17 17.32 -12.11
C ASP A 211 -19.98 16.24 -11.04
N SER A 212 -20.83 16.28 -10.02
CA SER A 212 -21.07 15.11 -9.18
C SER A 212 -21.49 13.97 -10.09
N PRO A 213 -20.92 12.75 -9.95
CA PRO A 213 -21.61 11.57 -10.42
C PRO A 213 -22.95 11.57 -9.68
N ASP A 214 -24.04 11.68 -10.42
CA ASP A 214 -25.35 11.39 -9.85
C ASP A 214 -25.29 9.90 -9.45
N GLU A 215 -25.37 9.64 -8.14
CA GLU A 215 -25.58 8.29 -7.62
C GLU A 215 -26.97 7.88 -8.10
N GLU A 216 -27.03 7.16 -9.24
CA GLU A 216 -28.22 6.42 -9.63
C GLU A 216 -28.46 5.38 -8.53
N GLU A 217 -29.30 5.73 -7.56
CA GLU A 217 -29.86 4.81 -6.57
C GLU A 217 -30.60 3.71 -7.35
N GLU A 218 -29.93 2.58 -7.61
CA GLU A 218 -30.63 1.37 -8.03
C GLU A 218 -31.51 0.92 -6.86
N GLU A 219 -32.78 1.30 -6.92
CA GLU A 219 -33.85 0.80 -6.05
C GLU A 219 -33.95 -0.72 -6.23
N ASP A 220 -33.24 -1.46 -5.38
CA ASP A 220 -33.38 -2.92 -5.24
C ASP A 220 -34.78 -3.22 -4.67
N GLU A 221 -35.78 -3.27 -5.56
CA GLU A 221 -37.14 -3.74 -5.28
C GLU A 221 -37.10 -5.23 -4.90
N GLY A 222 -36.74 -5.50 -3.65
CA GLY A 222 -36.71 -6.84 -3.09
C GLY A 222 -38.10 -7.49 -3.14
N GLU A 223 -38.25 -8.50 -3.99
CA GLU A 223 -39.42 -9.39 -3.99
C GLU A 223 -39.48 -10.16 -2.66
N GLU A 224 -40.31 -9.69 -1.72
CA GLU A 224 -40.61 -10.36 -0.45
C GLU A 224 -41.41 -11.66 -0.69
N ASP A 225 -40.72 -12.79 -0.82
CA ASP A 225 -41.36 -14.10 -0.94
C ASP A 225 -41.89 -14.58 0.43
N GLU A 226 -43.22 -14.73 0.55
CA GLU A 226 -43.94 -15.00 1.80
C GLU A 226 -43.56 -16.34 2.45
N PHE A 227 -43.24 -16.35 3.75
CA PHE A 227 -43.51 -17.51 4.60
C PHE A 227 -44.00 -17.14 6.00
N GLU A 228 -45.32 -17.24 6.21
CA GLU A 228 -45.97 -17.11 7.51
C GLU A 228 -45.54 -18.23 8.49
N TYR A 229 -45.32 -17.88 9.76
CA TYR A 229 -45.91 -18.68 10.84
C TYR A 229 -46.32 -17.86 12.08
N SER A 230 -47.62 -17.91 12.36
CA SER A 230 -48.39 -17.19 13.38
C SER A 230 -47.86 -17.21 14.83
N GLY A 231 -48.06 -16.10 15.57
CA GLY A 231 -47.72 -15.93 17.00
C GLY A 231 -48.55 -14.86 17.74
N HIS A 232 -49.88 -14.98 17.68
CA HIS A 232 -50.92 -13.99 18.00
C HIS A 232 -51.10 -13.57 19.49
N ILE A 233 -50.98 -12.27 19.85
CA ILE A 233 -51.58 -11.64 21.06
C ILE A 233 -52.00 -10.16 20.77
N PHE A 234 -53.19 -9.75 21.24
CA PHE A 234 -53.73 -8.36 21.26
C PHE A 234 -53.75 -7.86 22.73
N HIS A 235 -53.90 -6.58 23.13
CA HIS A 235 -54.47 -5.33 22.57
C HIS A 235 -53.45 -4.16 22.76
N ASP A 236 -53.68 -2.85 22.60
CA ASP A 236 -54.89 -2.00 22.47
C ASP A 236 -54.60 -0.70 21.67
N ARG A 237 -55.64 0.09 21.33
CA ARG A 237 -55.56 1.36 20.61
C ARG A 237 -55.43 2.59 21.52
N THR A 238 -54.53 3.53 21.22
CA THR A 238 -54.81 4.98 21.31
C THR A 238 -53.92 5.83 20.39
N SER A 239 -54.52 6.90 19.88
CA SER A 239 -54.07 7.88 18.89
C SER A 239 -52.73 8.61 19.12
N SER A 240 -52.09 8.94 17.99
CA SER A 240 -51.34 10.17 17.70
C SER A 240 -50.20 10.62 18.63
N GLN A 241 -48.98 10.73 18.07
CA GLN A 241 -48.39 12.05 17.74
C GLN A 241 -47.13 11.92 16.87
N ASN A 242 -46.97 12.83 15.90
CA ASN A 242 -45.69 13.08 15.26
C ASN A 242 -44.71 13.59 16.32
N SER A 243 -43.52 12.99 16.40
CA SER A 243 -42.34 13.63 16.99
C SER A 243 -41.09 12.98 16.40
N SER A 244 -40.47 13.66 15.44
CA SER A 244 -39.15 13.31 14.94
C SER A 244 -38.15 13.39 16.10
N SER A 245 -37.54 12.26 16.48
CA SER A 245 -36.34 12.25 17.30
C SER A 245 -35.22 11.59 16.51
N SER A 246 -34.37 12.42 15.91
CA SER A 246 -33.12 12.00 15.32
C SER A 246 -32.26 11.31 16.39
N GLY A 247 -32.09 10.00 16.26
CA GLY A 247 -31.19 9.20 17.07
C GLY A 247 -29.73 9.47 16.69
N TYR A 248 -29.25 10.69 16.93
CA TYR A 248 -27.81 10.96 17.03
C TYR A 248 -27.28 10.28 18.29
N ASP A 249 -27.00 8.98 18.19
CA ASP A 249 -26.49 8.22 19.32
C ASP A 249 -25.11 8.76 19.70
N SER A 250 -25.07 9.52 20.79
CA SER A 250 -23.95 10.38 21.17
C SER A 250 -22.86 9.60 21.91
N GLY A 251 -22.59 8.39 21.41
CA GLY A 251 -21.65 7.41 21.95
C GLY A 251 -20.31 7.33 21.22
N ASP A 252 -20.21 7.76 19.95
CA ASP A 252 -18.96 7.76 19.17
C ASP A 252 -18.01 8.91 19.63
N SER A 253 -17.62 8.85 20.90
CA SER A 253 -16.52 9.63 21.43
C SER A 253 -15.24 9.21 20.72
N PHE A 254 -14.73 10.11 19.88
CA PHE A 254 -13.42 10.04 19.20
C PHE A 254 -12.22 9.68 20.13
N PHE A 255 -12.40 9.77 21.45
CA PHE A 255 -11.42 9.43 22.49
C PHE A 255 -11.76 8.16 23.31
N ALA A 256 -12.77 7.38 22.93
CA ALA A 256 -13.19 6.17 23.66
C ALA A 256 -12.20 5.01 23.48
N MET A 257 -11.02 5.11 24.11
CA MET A 257 -10.12 3.97 24.35
C MET A 257 -10.67 3.03 25.43
N ASN A 258 -11.88 2.53 25.22
CA ASN A 258 -12.30 1.30 25.89
C ASN A 258 -11.54 0.16 25.21
N GLU A 259 -10.67 -0.52 25.96
CA GLU A 259 -10.04 -1.76 25.50
C GLU A 259 -11.12 -2.83 25.28
N LEU A 260 -11.63 -2.91 24.05
CA LEU A 260 -12.50 -4.00 23.63
C LEU A 260 -11.75 -5.33 23.80
N PRO A 261 -12.44 -6.42 24.18
CA PRO A 261 -11.81 -7.72 24.24
C PRO A 261 -11.23 -8.08 22.86
N PRO A 262 -10.00 -8.66 22.79
CA PRO A 262 -9.21 -8.74 21.56
C PRO A 262 -9.80 -9.59 20.42
N ASP A 263 -10.92 -10.27 20.68
CA ASP A 263 -11.64 -11.13 19.74
C ASP A 263 -13.04 -10.60 19.37
N SER A 264 -13.35 -9.32 19.65
CA SER A 264 -14.55 -8.66 19.10
C SER A 264 -14.27 -8.21 17.68
N TYR A 265 -14.95 -8.84 16.72
CA TYR A 265 -15.06 -8.39 15.33
C TYR A 265 -16.55 -8.30 15.03
N GLY A 266 -17.07 -7.08 14.89
CA GLY A 266 -18.48 -6.82 14.58
C GLY A 266 -18.67 -5.72 13.52
N TYR A 267 -19.92 -5.49 13.15
CA TYR A 267 -20.29 -4.54 12.09
C TYR A 267 -19.81 -3.09 12.35
N ASP A 268 -19.77 -2.69 13.62
CA ASP A 268 -19.22 -1.38 14.04
C ASP A 268 -17.69 -1.31 13.89
N ASP A 269 -16.99 -2.44 14.07
CA ASP A 269 -15.55 -2.54 13.84
C ASP A 269 -15.23 -2.46 12.33
N GLU A 270 -16.07 -3.04 11.47
CA GLU A 270 -15.93 -2.97 10.01
C GLU A 270 -16.07 -1.54 9.50
N LYS A 271 -17.13 -0.81 9.88
CA LYS A 271 -17.29 0.61 9.53
C LYS A 271 -16.20 1.50 10.12
N ARG A 272 -15.72 1.19 11.33
CA ARG A 272 -14.55 1.87 11.92
C ARG A 272 -13.28 1.59 11.12
N ASP A 273 -13.06 0.37 10.67
CA ASP A 273 -11.91 -0.03 9.86
C ASP A 273 -11.92 0.62 8.47
N LEU A 274 -13.07 0.72 7.82
CA LEU A 274 -13.24 1.44 6.55
C LEU A 274 -12.89 2.93 6.70
N ARG A 275 -13.42 3.60 7.75
CA ARG A 275 -13.04 4.98 8.11
C ARG A 275 -11.54 5.12 8.39
N LEU A 276 -10.94 4.21 9.15
CA LEU A 276 -9.50 4.25 9.52
C LEU A 276 -8.56 3.98 8.35
N ASN A 277 -9.01 3.27 7.32
CA ASN A 277 -8.26 3.04 6.08
C ASN A 277 -8.51 4.13 5.02
N GLY A 278 -9.47 5.04 5.26
CA GLY A 278 -9.89 6.06 4.30
C GLY A 278 -10.69 5.50 3.13
N GLU A 279 -11.37 4.37 3.31
CA GLU A 279 -12.25 3.79 2.29
C GLU A 279 -13.68 4.35 2.38
N GLU A 280 -14.08 4.89 3.54
CA GLU A 280 -15.36 5.59 3.73
C GLU A 280 -15.18 6.98 4.35
N PRO A 281 -16.00 7.99 3.97
CA PRO A 281 -16.89 7.99 2.79
C PRO A 281 -16.10 8.01 1.47
N PHE A 282 -16.65 7.41 0.42
CA PHE A 282 -16.10 7.46 -0.93
C PHE A 282 -16.12 8.93 -1.44
N ALA A 283 -14.98 9.43 -1.92
CA ALA A 283 -14.87 10.81 -2.39
C ALA A 283 -13.64 10.99 -3.30
N TYR A 284 -13.84 10.93 -4.62
CA TYR A 284 -12.82 11.20 -5.64
C TYR A 284 -13.04 12.58 -6.27
N PHE A 285 -12.09 13.50 -6.07
CA PHE A 285 -12.17 14.89 -6.52
C PHE A 285 -10.85 15.47 -7.03
N ARG A 286 -9.74 14.76 -6.86
CA ARG A 286 -8.40 15.14 -7.33
C ARG A 286 -8.21 14.66 -8.77
N THR A 287 -7.85 15.57 -9.66
CA THR A 287 -7.58 15.25 -11.08
C THR A 287 -6.39 15.97 -11.65
N LYS A 288 -5.96 17.07 -11.04
CA LYS A 288 -4.90 17.93 -11.55
C LYS A 288 -3.53 17.48 -11.00
N PRO A 289 -2.50 17.30 -11.83
CA PRO A 289 -1.13 17.03 -11.38
C PRO A 289 -0.57 18.10 -10.42
N THR A 290 0.14 17.68 -9.36
CA THR A 290 0.89 18.62 -8.50
C THR A 290 2.34 18.81 -8.99
N ALA A 291 3.01 19.85 -8.49
CA ALA A 291 4.42 20.12 -8.80
C ALA A 291 5.36 18.97 -8.37
N GLU A 292 5.04 18.22 -7.32
CA GLU A 292 5.83 17.08 -6.88
C GLU A 292 5.72 15.88 -7.83
N LEU A 293 4.60 15.76 -8.56
CA LEU A 293 4.47 14.79 -9.65
C LEU A 293 5.36 15.19 -10.84
N GLU A 294 5.40 16.48 -11.18
CA GLU A 294 6.32 17.02 -12.18
C GLU A 294 7.79 16.76 -11.77
N VAL A 295 8.18 17.04 -10.52
CA VAL A 295 9.54 16.74 -10.01
C VAL A 295 9.90 15.26 -10.15
N LEU A 296 8.96 14.34 -9.89
CA LEU A 296 9.17 12.91 -10.07
C LEU A 296 9.36 12.55 -11.54
N PHE A 297 8.51 13.04 -12.45
CA PHE A 297 8.66 12.80 -13.89
C PHE A 297 9.93 13.44 -14.47
N THR A 298 10.34 14.61 -14.01
CA THR A 298 11.60 15.26 -14.38
C THR A 298 12.80 14.44 -13.92
N ALA A 299 12.79 13.95 -12.67
CA ALA A 299 13.83 13.04 -12.17
C ALA A 299 13.89 11.75 -13.00
N ALA A 300 12.74 11.17 -13.34
CA ALA A 300 12.63 10.00 -14.19
C ALA A 300 13.19 10.24 -15.61
N ALA A 301 12.93 11.41 -16.21
CA ALA A 301 13.47 11.80 -17.51
C ALA A 301 15.00 12.00 -17.49
N HIS A 302 15.54 12.62 -16.43
CA HIS A 302 17.00 12.72 -16.25
C HIS A 302 17.66 11.36 -16.05
N ALA A 303 17.02 10.44 -15.32
CA ALA A 303 17.51 9.07 -15.19
C ALA A 303 17.50 8.34 -16.54
N ALA A 304 16.42 8.46 -17.32
CA ALA A 304 16.31 7.88 -18.67
C ALA A 304 17.44 8.33 -19.61
N ALA A 305 17.83 9.61 -19.56
CA ALA A 305 18.93 10.16 -20.36
C ALA A 305 20.30 9.53 -20.04
N ARG A 306 20.45 8.88 -18.88
CA ARG A 306 21.66 8.16 -18.45
C ARG A 306 21.60 6.65 -18.70
N MET A 307 20.55 6.13 -19.36
CA MET A 307 20.36 4.69 -19.61
C MET A 307 20.58 4.35 -21.10
N PRO A 308 21.82 4.06 -21.55
CA PRO A 308 22.13 3.95 -22.98
C PRO A 308 21.50 2.73 -23.69
N SER A 309 21.09 1.70 -22.95
CA SER A 309 20.39 0.51 -23.48
C SER A 309 18.86 0.59 -23.42
N LEU A 310 18.30 1.70 -22.92
CA LEU A 310 16.86 1.83 -22.65
C LEU A 310 16.04 1.76 -23.94
N ARG A 311 14.99 0.93 -23.92
CA ARG A 311 14.08 0.72 -25.06
C ARG A 311 12.64 1.07 -24.72
N ASN A 312 12.26 0.91 -23.46
CA ASN A 312 10.92 1.22 -22.97
C ASN A 312 11.05 1.70 -21.52
N MET A 313 10.50 2.89 -21.25
CA MET A 313 10.28 3.39 -19.91
C MET A 313 8.83 3.80 -19.77
N ARG A 314 8.14 3.18 -18.81
CA ARG A 314 6.78 3.54 -18.41
C ARG A 314 6.82 3.98 -16.96
N VAL A 315 6.49 5.23 -16.71
CA VAL A 315 6.11 5.71 -15.38
C VAL A 315 4.67 6.16 -15.52
N SER A 316 3.75 5.56 -14.76
CA SER A 316 2.31 5.87 -14.86
C SER A 316 1.70 5.92 -13.47
N LEU A 317 0.94 6.98 -13.21
CA LEU A 317 0.07 7.12 -12.05
C LEU A 317 -1.27 6.43 -12.35
N GLU A 318 -1.76 5.62 -11.42
CA GLU A 318 -3.16 5.20 -11.42
C GLU A 318 -3.96 6.26 -10.67
N VAL A 319 -5.03 6.77 -11.30
CA VAL A 319 -5.95 7.76 -10.72
C VAL A 319 -7.28 7.04 -10.52
N GLY A 320 -7.76 6.98 -9.28
CA GLY A 320 -9.07 6.42 -8.97
C GLY A 320 -10.19 7.22 -9.64
N GLY A 321 -11.20 6.49 -10.11
CA GLY A 321 -12.42 7.01 -10.73
C GLY A 321 -13.47 5.91 -10.81
#